data_AF-A0ABD6J9D0-F1
#
_entry.id   AF-A0ABD6J9D0-F1
#
_cell.length_a   1.000
_cell.length_b   1.000
_cell.length_c   1.000
_cell.angle_alpha   90.00
_cell.angle_beta   90.00
_cell.angle_gamma   90.00
#
_symmetry.space_group_name_H-M   'P 1'
#
loop_
_entity.id
_entity.type
_entity.pdbx_description
1 polymer ?
#
loop_
_entity_poly.entity_id
_entity_poly.type
_entity_poly.pdbx_seq_one_letter_code
_entity_poly.pdbx_strand_id
1 'polypeptide(L)'
;MTAESIISMLKEISDNGNKKYPVTDFGGVFIFRITFFDKIPNDVANKLIDLNLPDEVIELLSCTNGLNLFEDEFQGMKLGGPVCKIYSGQEILNRYQESIDKDLIPILLFRDYGEMCINIKRYKQKKDYLTYPGMEMDKCFKCTFLKWLEIFIVANGNAFWEWNF
;
A
#
# COMPACT_ATOMS: atom_id res chain seq x y z
N MET A 1 12.43 -10.23 0.41
CA MET A 1 11.32 -10.63 -0.48
C MET A 1 11.22 -9.56 -1.55
N THR A 2 11.11 -9.93 -2.83
CA THR A 2 10.95 -8.98 -3.95
C THR A 2 9.48 -8.63 -4.15
N ALA A 3 9.17 -7.53 -4.85
CA ALA A 3 7.78 -7.17 -5.13
C ALA A 3 7.08 -8.27 -5.95
N GLU A 4 7.79 -8.85 -6.93
CA GLU A 4 7.30 -9.98 -7.72
C GLU A 4 6.89 -11.18 -6.84
N SER A 5 7.71 -11.53 -5.85
CA SER A 5 7.40 -12.65 -4.95
C SER A 5 6.19 -12.38 -4.06
N ILE A 6 6.01 -11.14 -3.56
CA ILE A 6 4.81 -10.74 -2.82
C ILE A 6 3.57 -10.85 -3.70
N ILE A 7 3.61 -10.28 -4.91
CA ILE A 7 2.46 -10.30 -5.82
C ILE A 7 2.13 -11.73 -6.26
N SER A 8 3.13 -12.57 -6.54
CA SER A 8 2.89 -13.96 -6.90
C SER A 8 2.22 -14.74 -5.77
N MET A 9 2.72 -14.57 -4.53
CA MET A 9 2.11 -15.19 -3.35
C MET A 9 0.67 -14.69 -3.16
N LEU A 10 0.44 -13.38 -3.25
CA LEU A 10 -0.90 -12.82 -3.12
C LEU A 10 -1.86 -13.37 -4.19
N LYS A 11 -1.40 -13.50 -5.45
CA LYS A 11 -2.21 -14.10 -6.53
C LYS A 11 -2.50 -15.57 -6.27
N GLU A 12 -1.53 -16.34 -5.81
CA GLU A 12 -1.72 -17.74 -5.47
C GLU A 12 -2.76 -17.89 -4.35
N ILE A 13 -2.58 -17.19 -3.23
CA ILE A 13 -3.51 -17.32 -2.11
C ILE A 13 -4.91 -16.86 -2.48
N SER A 14 -5.04 -15.80 -3.30
CA SER A 14 -6.28 -15.11 -3.70
C SER A 14 -7.01 -15.69 -4.91
N ASP A 15 -6.48 -16.74 -5.53
CA ASP A 15 -6.89 -17.19 -6.87
C ASP A 15 -6.98 -16.01 -7.86
N ASN A 16 -5.88 -15.26 -7.95
CA ASN A 16 -5.75 -14.04 -8.75
C ASN A 16 -6.87 -13.01 -8.48
N GLY A 17 -7.27 -12.87 -7.22
CA GLY A 17 -8.32 -11.95 -6.76
C GLY A 17 -9.76 -12.44 -6.96
N ASN A 18 -9.96 -13.71 -7.38
CA ASN A 18 -11.29 -14.30 -7.55
C ASN A 18 -11.84 -14.88 -6.26
N LYS A 19 -10.98 -15.29 -5.33
CA LYS A 19 -11.40 -15.90 -4.07
C LYS A 19 -11.70 -14.82 -3.03
N LYS A 20 -12.76 -15.08 -2.27
CA LYS A 20 -13.26 -14.31 -1.15
C LYS A 20 -12.97 -15.06 0.15
N TYR A 21 -12.51 -14.36 1.18
CA TYR A 21 -12.13 -14.98 2.46
C TYR A 21 -13.03 -14.47 3.58
N PRO A 22 -13.78 -15.36 4.26
CA PRO A 22 -14.46 -14.97 5.48
C PRO A 22 -13.42 -14.81 6.60
N VAL A 23 -13.47 -13.68 7.28
CA VAL A 23 -12.70 -13.42 8.50
C VAL A 23 -13.69 -13.01 9.58
N THR A 24 -13.59 -13.65 10.73
CA THR A 24 -14.42 -13.32 11.90
C THR A 24 -13.71 -12.24 12.70
N ASP A 25 -14.39 -11.13 12.92
CA ASP A 25 -13.91 -10.03 13.75
C ASP A 25 -15.06 -9.47 14.60
N PHE A 26 -14.77 -8.47 15.44
CA PHE A 26 -15.75 -7.79 16.28
C PHE A 26 -16.90 -7.25 15.42
N GLY A 27 -18.12 -7.78 15.64
CA GLY A 27 -19.32 -7.39 14.89
C GLY A 27 -19.77 -8.38 13.80
N GLY A 28 -18.96 -9.39 13.46
CA GLY A 28 -19.40 -10.53 12.66
C GLY A 28 -18.38 -11.06 11.64
N VAL A 29 -18.89 -11.64 10.55
CA VAL A 29 -18.05 -12.20 9.48
C VAL A 29 -17.92 -11.18 8.36
N PHE A 30 -16.70 -10.74 8.12
CA PHE A 30 -16.32 -9.88 7.00
C PHE A 30 -15.81 -10.75 5.87
N ILE A 31 -16.13 -10.38 4.64
CA ILE A 31 -15.60 -11.08 3.47
C ILE A 31 -14.57 -10.18 2.80
N PHE A 32 -13.32 -10.64 2.79
CA PHE A 32 -12.20 -9.92 2.21
C PHE A 32 -11.89 -10.36 0.78
N ARG A 33 -11.46 -9.40 -0.03
CA ARG A 33 -10.94 -9.59 -1.40
C ARG A 33 -9.66 -8.78 -1.62
N ILE A 34 -8.83 -9.27 -2.53
CA ILE A 34 -7.68 -8.56 -3.08
C ILE A 34 -7.95 -8.25 -4.55
N THR A 35 -7.70 -7.03 -4.99
CA THR A 35 -7.84 -6.64 -6.40
C THR A 35 -6.49 -6.17 -6.96
N PHE A 36 -6.06 -6.83 -8.03
CA PHE A 36 -4.86 -6.51 -8.81
C PHE A 36 -5.24 -5.72 -10.06
N PHE A 37 -4.26 -5.01 -10.61
CA PHE A 37 -4.39 -4.19 -11.81
C PHE A 37 -3.32 -4.58 -12.83
N ASP A 38 -3.48 -4.11 -14.06
CA ASP A 38 -2.47 -4.24 -15.10
C ASP A 38 -1.17 -3.53 -14.70
N LYS A 39 -0.07 -3.88 -15.37
CA LYS A 39 1.23 -3.26 -15.13
C LYS A 39 1.19 -1.75 -15.41
N ILE A 40 2.01 -0.99 -14.69
CA ILE A 40 2.14 0.45 -14.91
C ILE A 40 2.59 0.76 -16.35
N PRO A 41 2.01 1.77 -17.02
CA PRO A 41 2.50 2.23 -18.31
C PRO A 41 3.93 2.80 -18.24
N ASN A 42 4.73 2.59 -19.29
CA ASN A 42 6.14 3.01 -19.33
C ASN A 42 6.33 4.52 -19.14
N ASP A 43 5.44 5.35 -19.70
CA ASP A 43 5.52 6.80 -19.59
C ASP A 43 5.25 7.29 -18.15
N VAL A 44 4.37 6.60 -17.42
CA VAL A 44 4.10 6.86 -16.01
C VAL A 44 5.29 6.37 -15.16
N ALA A 45 5.84 5.19 -15.45
CA ALA A 45 7.02 4.66 -14.77
C ALA A 45 8.22 5.62 -14.86
N ASN A 46 8.50 6.15 -16.05
CA ASN A 46 9.59 7.11 -16.26
C ASN A 46 9.41 8.37 -15.40
N LYS A 47 8.18 8.93 -15.33
CA LYS A 47 7.89 10.10 -14.49
C LYS A 47 8.05 9.81 -13.00
N LEU A 48 7.75 8.59 -12.55
CA LEU A 48 7.96 8.20 -11.15
C LEU A 48 9.43 8.00 -10.82
N ILE A 49 10.24 7.50 -11.76
CA ILE A 49 11.70 7.41 -11.60
C ILE A 49 12.31 8.80 -11.35
N ASP A 50 11.81 9.83 -12.05
CA ASP A 50 12.25 11.22 -11.84
C ASP A 50 11.97 11.73 -10.41
N LEU A 51 10.99 11.16 -9.70
CA LEU A 51 10.70 11.49 -8.31
C LEU A 51 11.71 10.90 -7.32
N ASN A 52 12.67 10.07 -7.76
CA ASN A 52 13.66 9.39 -6.93
C ASN A 52 13.05 8.53 -5.82
N LEU A 53 11.89 7.92 -6.09
CA LEU A 53 11.24 6.99 -5.17
C LEU A 53 12.12 5.76 -4.92
N PRO A 54 11.93 5.03 -3.80
CA PRO A 54 12.52 3.71 -3.61
C PRO A 54 12.18 2.78 -4.78
N ASP A 55 13.19 2.09 -5.31
CA ASP A 55 13.05 1.21 -6.49
C ASP A 55 11.95 0.16 -6.29
N GLU A 56 11.78 -0.30 -5.04
CA GLU A 56 10.78 -1.29 -4.63
C GLU A 56 9.33 -0.83 -4.87
N VAL A 57 9.06 0.48 -4.88
CA VAL A 57 7.73 1.02 -5.22
C VAL A 57 7.47 0.87 -6.72
N ILE A 58 8.47 1.18 -7.56
CA ILE A 58 8.37 1.04 -9.01
C ILE A 58 8.30 -0.43 -9.41
N GLU A 59 9.06 -1.29 -8.73
CA GLU A 59 9.02 -2.74 -8.91
C GLU A 59 7.62 -3.29 -8.65
N LEU A 60 6.97 -2.88 -7.56
CA LEU A 60 5.58 -3.25 -7.26
C LEU A 60 4.62 -2.78 -8.35
N LEU A 61 4.73 -1.52 -8.78
CA LEU A 61 3.86 -0.95 -9.83
C LEU A 61 4.05 -1.62 -11.20
N SER A 62 5.25 -2.15 -11.45
CA SER A 62 5.56 -2.96 -12.62
C SER A 62 4.93 -4.34 -12.59
N CYS A 63 4.55 -4.82 -11.41
CA CYS A 63 3.79 -6.05 -11.21
C CYS A 63 2.28 -5.83 -11.25
N THR A 64 1.80 -4.71 -10.68
CA THR A 64 0.40 -4.30 -10.60
C THR A 64 0.32 -2.78 -10.35
N ASN A 65 -0.33 -2.02 -11.23
CA ASN A 65 -0.38 -0.56 -11.17
C ASN A 65 -1.36 -0.07 -10.09
N GLY A 66 -0.94 -0.21 -8.83
CA GLY A 66 -1.79 -0.11 -7.66
C GLY A 66 -2.20 -1.50 -7.16
N LEU A 67 -2.77 -1.55 -5.96
CA LEU A 67 -3.21 -2.78 -5.33
C LEU A 67 -4.26 -2.46 -4.26
N ASN A 68 -5.40 -3.15 -4.30
CA ASN A 68 -6.40 -3.06 -3.24
C ASN A 68 -6.27 -4.28 -2.35
N LEU A 69 -5.95 -4.05 -1.08
CA LEU A 69 -5.81 -5.09 -0.07
C LEU A 69 -6.97 -5.04 0.90
N PHE A 70 -7.54 -6.22 1.17
CA PHE A 70 -8.61 -6.41 2.16
C PHE A 70 -9.81 -5.51 1.88
N GLU A 71 -10.35 -5.56 0.66
CA GLU A 71 -11.68 -5.00 0.37
C GLU A 71 -12.74 -5.83 1.09
N ASP A 72 -13.50 -5.20 1.98
CA ASP A 72 -14.45 -5.88 2.87
C ASP A 72 -15.92 -5.59 2.50
N GLU A 73 -16.71 -6.63 2.72
CA GLU A 73 -18.17 -6.56 2.73
C GLU A 73 -18.72 -7.19 4.01
N PHE A 74 -19.76 -6.59 4.57
CA PHE A 74 -20.54 -7.11 5.68
C PHE A 74 -22.00 -7.23 5.24
N GLN A 75 -22.56 -8.44 5.31
CA GLN A 75 -23.92 -8.74 4.85
C GLN A 75 -24.21 -8.27 3.40
N GLY A 76 -23.19 -8.35 2.53
CA GLY A 76 -23.29 -7.92 1.13
C GLY A 76 -23.14 -6.40 0.90
N MET A 77 -22.96 -5.60 1.97
CA MET A 77 -22.67 -4.17 1.87
C MET A 77 -21.16 -3.91 1.93
N LYS A 78 -20.64 -3.15 0.95
CA LYS A 78 -19.24 -2.72 0.94
C LYS A 78 -18.99 -1.68 2.03
N LEU A 79 -17.90 -1.80 2.79
CA LEU A 79 -17.63 -0.95 3.96
C LEU A 79 -16.68 0.22 3.67
N GLY A 80 -16.71 0.77 2.44
CA GLY A 80 -15.93 1.96 2.09
C GLY A 80 -14.64 1.68 1.31
N GLY A 81 -14.48 0.49 0.73
CA GLY A 81 -13.38 0.15 -0.17
C GLY A 81 -12.30 -0.73 0.50
N PRO A 82 -11.08 -0.79 -0.03
CA PRO A 82 -9.99 -1.56 0.60
C PRO A 82 -9.56 -0.95 1.93
N VAL A 83 -9.18 -1.79 2.90
CA VAL A 83 -8.48 -1.34 4.11
C VAL A 83 -7.18 -0.62 3.73
N CYS A 84 -6.44 -1.17 2.76
CA CYS A 84 -5.25 -0.52 2.21
C CYS A 84 -5.32 -0.45 0.68
N LYS A 85 -5.29 0.78 0.15
CA LYS A 85 -5.16 1.06 -1.28
C LYS A 85 -3.77 1.56 -1.58
N ILE A 86 -2.96 0.73 -2.23
CA ILE A 86 -1.72 1.18 -2.86
C ILE A 86 -2.09 1.89 -4.15
N TYR A 87 -1.66 3.14 -4.28
CA TYR A 87 -2.02 3.99 -5.41
C TYR A 87 -1.40 3.49 -6.70
N SER A 88 -2.13 3.67 -7.80
CA SER A 88 -1.55 3.57 -9.13
C SER A 88 -0.49 4.66 -9.34
N GLY A 89 0.43 4.46 -10.29
CA GLY A 89 1.45 5.44 -10.59
C GLY A 89 0.88 6.82 -10.96
N GLN A 90 -0.25 6.85 -11.67
CA GLN A 90 -0.90 8.11 -12.03
C GLN A 90 -1.49 8.82 -10.80
N GLU A 91 -2.06 8.08 -9.85
CA GLU A 91 -2.56 8.64 -8.60
C GLU A 91 -1.43 9.21 -7.74
N ILE A 92 -0.28 8.53 -7.69
CA ILE A 92 0.92 9.03 -7.01
C ILE A 92 1.37 10.36 -7.63
N LEU A 93 1.46 10.42 -8.97
CA LEU A 93 1.85 11.65 -9.67
C LEU A 93 0.87 12.80 -9.42
N ASN A 94 -0.43 12.54 -9.50
CA ASN A 94 -1.46 13.56 -9.27
C ASN A 94 -1.38 14.10 -7.83
N ARG A 95 -1.28 13.21 -6.84
CA ARG A 95 -1.15 13.58 -5.43
C ARG A 95 0.14 14.32 -5.13
N TYR A 96 1.25 13.88 -5.72
CA TYR A 96 2.51 14.60 -5.61
C TYR A 96 2.42 16.02 -6.19
N GLN A 97 1.71 16.21 -7.31
CA GLN A 97 1.48 17.55 -7.87
C GLN A 97 0.66 18.43 -6.91
N GLU A 98 -0.38 17.88 -6.29
CA GLU A 98 -1.25 18.57 -5.32
C GLU A 98 -0.61 18.78 -3.94
N SER A 99 0.39 17.97 -3.59
CA SER A 99 1.05 18.04 -2.27
C SER A 99 1.72 19.40 -2.02
N ILE A 100 1.47 19.96 -0.83
CA ILE A 100 2.14 21.17 -0.36
C ILE A 100 3.60 20.87 0.00
N ASP A 101 3.86 19.70 0.59
CA ASP A 101 5.20 19.26 0.95
C ASP A 101 5.76 18.31 -0.13
N LYS A 102 6.70 18.82 -0.94
CA LYS A 102 7.35 18.04 -2.01
C LYS A 102 8.35 17.01 -1.49
N ASP A 103 8.68 17.03 -0.20
CA ASP A 103 9.49 15.96 0.41
C ASP A 103 8.64 14.72 0.74
N LEU A 104 7.31 14.83 0.76
CA LEU A 104 6.38 13.75 1.08
C LEU A 104 5.61 13.32 -0.17
N ILE A 105 5.88 12.12 -0.65
CA ILE A 105 5.20 11.54 -1.82
C ILE A 105 4.17 10.51 -1.34
N PRO A 106 2.86 10.76 -1.47
CA PRO A 106 1.83 9.81 -1.10
C PRO A 106 1.87 8.56 -1.99
N ILE A 107 1.92 7.38 -1.38
CA ILE A 107 2.00 6.10 -2.10
C ILE A 107 0.83 5.16 -1.83
N LEU A 108 0.11 5.35 -0.72
CA LEU A 108 -1.06 4.54 -0.39
C LEU A 108 -2.02 5.27 0.56
N LEU A 109 -3.27 4.81 0.59
CA LEU A 109 -4.29 5.17 1.58
C LEU A 109 -4.56 3.98 2.49
N PHE A 110 -4.55 4.23 3.79
CA PHE A 110 -5.14 3.34 4.78
C PHE A 110 -6.48 3.91 5.21
N ARG A 111 -7.59 3.20 4.95
CA ARG A 111 -8.96 3.76 5.01
C ARG A 111 -9.26 4.51 6.31
N ASP A 112 -8.88 3.94 7.45
CA ASP A 112 -9.23 4.47 8.77
C ASP A 112 -8.15 5.37 9.39
N TYR A 113 -6.98 5.49 8.75
CA TYR A 113 -5.83 6.22 9.30
C TYR A 113 -5.38 7.39 8.42
N GLY A 114 -5.47 7.25 7.10
CA GLY A 114 -5.04 8.26 6.13
C GLY A 114 -3.90 7.81 5.23
N GLU A 115 -3.26 8.76 4.56
CA GLU A 115 -2.20 8.48 3.59
C GLU A 115 -0.89 8.09 4.29
N MET A 116 -0.15 7.17 3.67
CA MET A 116 1.27 6.97 3.96
C MET A 116 2.10 7.49 2.81
N CYS A 117 3.23 8.10 3.16
CA CYS A 117 4.14 8.74 2.22
C CYS A 117 5.53 8.12 2.26
N ILE A 118 6.26 8.34 1.18
CA ILE A 118 7.71 8.28 1.16
C ILE A 118 8.25 9.67 1.47
N ASN A 119 9.03 9.78 2.54
CA ASN A 119 9.81 10.98 2.81
C ASN A 119 11.11 10.94 1.99
N ILE A 120 11.12 11.62 0.84
CA ILE A 120 12.19 11.56 -0.15
C ILE A 120 13.50 12.14 0.38
N LYS A 121 13.41 13.16 1.24
CA LYS A 121 14.58 13.79 1.88
C LYS A 121 15.27 12.80 2.81
N ARG A 122 14.50 12.05 3.60
CA ARG A 122 15.04 11.01 4.50
C ARG A 122 15.57 9.81 3.72
N TYR A 123 14.87 9.40 2.66
CA TYR A 123 15.33 8.33 1.77
C TYR A 123 16.71 8.64 1.18
N LYS A 124 16.90 9.85 0.62
CA LYS A 124 18.20 10.32 0.10
C LYS A 124 19.31 10.36 1.16
N GLN A 125 18.95 10.56 2.42
CA GLN A 125 19.87 10.52 3.57
C GLN A 125 20.11 9.11 4.12
N LYS A 126 19.56 8.06 3.50
CA LYS A 126 19.62 6.66 3.97
C LYS A 126 19.08 6.49 5.39
N LYS A 127 18.00 7.21 5.72
CA LYS A 127 17.25 7.09 6.97
C LYS A 127 15.91 6.42 6.71
N ASP A 128 15.26 5.95 7.78
CA ASP A 128 13.87 5.50 7.78
C ASP A 128 13.00 6.55 7.06
N TYR A 129 12.26 6.15 6.02
CA TYR A 129 11.60 7.08 5.09
C TYR A 129 10.10 6.82 4.91
N LEU A 130 9.62 5.62 5.22
CA LEU A 130 8.21 5.28 5.10
C LEU A 130 7.47 5.87 6.29
N THR A 131 6.58 6.82 6.06
CA THR A 131 5.88 7.50 7.15
C THR A 131 4.83 6.61 7.80
N TYR A 132 4.47 6.90 9.05
CA TYR A 132 3.21 6.41 9.62
C TYR A 132 2.03 7.04 8.86
N PRO A 133 0.83 6.41 8.87
CA PRO A 133 -0.33 6.97 8.20
C PRO A 133 -0.90 8.21 8.92
N GLY A 134 -1.44 9.15 8.14
CA GLY A 134 -2.30 10.21 8.67
C GLY A 134 -1.57 11.25 9.53
N MET A 135 -2.05 11.47 10.77
CA MET A 135 -1.53 12.56 11.62
C MET A 135 -0.12 12.31 12.17
N GLU A 136 0.38 11.07 12.10
CA GLU A 136 1.71 10.70 12.61
C GLU A 136 2.79 10.65 11.51
N MET A 137 2.57 11.34 10.38
CA MET A 137 3.51 11.33 9.24
C MET A 137 4.90 11.92 9.53
N ASP A 138 5.10 12.54 10.71
CA ASP A 138 6.41 12.96 11.22
C ASP A 138 7.27 11.76 11.66
N LYS A 139 6.64 10.63 11.99
CA LYS A 139 7.30 9.37 12.33
C LYS A 139 7.53 8.53 11.08
N CYS A 140 8.55 7.68 11.13
CA CYS A 140 8.83 6.71 10.07
C CYS A 140 8.96 5.30 10.64
N PHE A 141 8.50 4.32 9.88
CA PHE A 141 8.74 2.91 10.15
C PHE A 141 10.22 2.58 9.99
N LYS A 142 10.73 1.72 10.88
CA LYS A 142 12.11 1.20 10.83
C LYS A 142 12.23 0.02 9.87
N CYS A 143 11.59 0.11 8.71
CA CYS A 143 11.61 -0.92 7.67
C CYS A 143 11.34 -0.30 6.30
N THR A 144 11.63 -1.07 5.23
CA THR A 144 11.34 -0.65 3.86
C THR A 144 9.85 -0.82 3.54
N PHE A 145 9.39 -0.26 2.43
CA PHE A 145 7.99 -0.40 1.99
C PHE A 145 7.61 -1.85 1.75
N LEU A 146 8.45 -2.66 1.08
CA LEU A 146 8.12 -4.09 0.90
C LEU A 146 8.10 -4.85 2.22
N LYS A 147 8.97 -4.51 3.17
CA LYS A 147 8.97 -5.16 4.48
C LYS A 147 7.73 -4.79 5.28
N TRP A 148 7.32 -3.52 5.24
CA TRP A 148 6.05 -3.08 5.82
C TRP A 148 4.87 -3.83 5.20
N LEU A 149 4.83 -3.94 3.86
CA LEU A 149 3.77 -4.63 3.14
C LEU A 149 3.69 -6.11 3.50
N GLU A 150 4.83 -6.79 3.62
CA GLU A 150 4.91 -8.19 4.07
C GLU A 150 4.31 -8.36 5.47
N ILE A 151 4.71 -7.52 6.42
CA ILE A 151 4.20 -7.57 7.80
C ILE A 151 2.70 -7.27 7.82
N PHE A 152 2.25 -6.29 7.03
CA PHE A 152 0.85 -5.91 6.92
C PHE A 152 -0.03 -7.06 6.38
N ILE A 153 0.45 -7.79 5.38
CA ILE A 153 -0.23 -8.97 4.84
C ILE A 153 -0.30 -10.08 5.90
N VAL A 154 0.81 -10.35 6.60
CA VAL A 154 0.87 -11.36 7.68
C VAL A 154 -0.05 -10.99 8.85
N ALA A 155 -0.21 -9.69 9.13
CA ALA A 155 -1.14 -9.18 10.12
C ALA A 155 -2.60 -9.16 9.64
N ASN A 156 -2.93 -9.77 8.48
CA ASN A 156 -4.27 -9.81 7.89
C ASN A 156 -4.92 -8.42 7.74
N GLY A 157 -4.12 -7.40 7.43
CA GLY A 157 -4.63 -6.04 7.26
C GLY A 157 -4.78 -5.23 8.55
N ASN A 158 -4.34 -5.76 9.70
CA ASN A 158 -4.36 -5.03 10.96
C ASN A 158 -3.21 -4.03 11.06
N ALA A 159 -3.46 -2.92 11.77
CA ALA A 159 -2.48 -1.88 12.10
C ALA A 159 -1.44 -2.40 13.12
N PHE A 160 -0.53 -3.26 12.66
CA PHE A 160 0.45 -3.96 13.51
C PHE A 160 1.36 -3.05 14.35
N TRP A 161 1.46 -1.78 13.98
CA TRP A 161 2.26 -0.77 14.68
C TRP A 161 1.59 -0.23 15.95
N GLU A 162 0.31 -0.52 16.15
CA GLU A 162 -0.38 -0.25 17.42
C GLU A 162 -0.18 -1.36 18.45
N TRP A 163 0.43 -2.48 18.05
CA TRP A 163 0.68 -3.60 18.94
C TRP A 163 1.78 -3.20 19.92
N ASN A 164 1.38 -2.87 21.15
CA ASN A 164 2.30 -2.70 22.26
C ASN A 164 2.91 -4.06 22.60
N PHE A 165 4.18 -4.27 22.25
CA PHE A 165 5.00 -5.35 22.78
C PHE A 165 5.84 -4.86 23.95
#